data_AF-A0A9E4PB59-F1
#
_entry.id   AF-A0A9E4PB59-F1
#
_cell.length_a   1.000
_cell.length_b   1.000
_cell.length_c   1.000
_cell.angle_alpha   90.00
_cell.angle_beta   90.00
_cell.angle_gamma   90.00
#
_symmetry.space_group_name_H-M   'P 1'
#
loop_
_entity.id
_entity.type
_entity.pdbx_description
1 polymer ?
#
loop_
_entity_poly.entity_id
_entity_poly.type
_entity_poly.pdbx_seq_one_letter_code
_entity_poly.pdbx_strand_id
1 'polypeptide(L)'
;MQVRAVTVGQRVSFPLRPGPVHRAARFASAAKAAFEDAGYEVQSLRLATQPISDILRRKAPADAPALARELEAAAGSGGVDYCSLGPVLASGGEDATSLIGQIPEILAAT
;
A
#
# COMPACT_ATOMS: atom_id res chain seq x y z
N MET A 1 -15.50 22.33 4.75
CA MET A 1 -15.51 20.86 4.88
C MET A 1 -14.14 20.36 4.47
N GLN A 2 -13.59 19.33 5.13
CA GLN A 2 -12.24 18.83 4.84
C GLN A 2 -12.29 17.36 4.42
N VAL A 3 -11.39 16.98 3.52
CA VAL A 3 -11.17 15.59 3.11
C VAL A 3 -10.06 15.02 3.99
N ARG A 4 -10.42 14.06 4.85
CA ARG A 4 -9.48 13.40 5.77
C ARG A 4 -8.42 12.58 5.02
N ALA A 5 -8.80 11.97 3.91
CA ALA A 5 -7.89 11.19 3.09
C ALA A 5 -8.44 11.00 1.68
N VAL A 6 -7.54 10.96 0.69
CA VAL A 6 -7.80 10.37 -0.61
C VAL A 6 -7.04 9.04 -0.66
N THR A 7 -7.76 7.93 -0.73
CA THR A 7 -7.16 6.59 -0.79
C THR A 7 -7.31 5.99 -2.18
N VAL A 8 -6.20 5.61 -2.80
CA VAL A 8 -6.19 4.91 -4.09
C VAL A 8 -5.97 3.42 -3.85
N GLY A 9 -6.93 2.60 -4.30
CA GLY A 9 -6.78 1.16 -4.34
C GLY A 9 -5.92 0.74 -5.53
N GLN A 10 -4.79 0.06 -5.30
CA GLN A 10 -3.90 -0.39 -6.36
C GLN A 10 -3.49 -1.84 -6.16
N ARG A 11 -3.84 -2.70 -7.12
CA ARG A 11 -3.35 -4.08 -7.14
C ARG A 11 -1.86 -4.12 -7.49
N VAL A 12 -1.08 -4.88 -6.75
CA VAL A 12 0.37 -5.04 -6.97
C VAL A 12 0.76 -6.50 -7.14
N SER A 13 2.01 -6.74 -7.53
CA SER A 13 2.60 -8.08 -7.63
C SER A 13 3.82 -8.17 -6.72
N PHE A 14 4.27 -9.40 -6.45
CA PHE A 14 5.60 -9.64 -5.91
C PHE A 14 6.43 -10.53 -6.87
N PRO A 15 7.65 -10.10 -7.29
CA PRO A 15 8.30 -8.82 -7.00
C PRO A 15 7.49 -7.60 -7.48
N LEU A 16 7.72 -6.43 -6.87
CA LEU A 16 6.96 -5.23 -7.19
C LEU A 16 7.26 -4.75 -8.62
N ARG A 17 6.21 -4.40 -9.33
CA ARG A 17 6.31 -3.56 -10.52
C ARG A 17 5.94 -2.13 -10.09
N PRO A 18 6.88 -1.16 -10.10
CA PRO A 18 6.61 0.16 -9.52
C PRO A 18 5.71 1.03 -10.41
N GLY A 19 5.64 0.76 -11.72
CA GLY A 19 4.85 1.55 -12.67
C GLY A 19 3.38 1.76 -12.27
N PRO A 20 2.60 0.71 -11.92
CA PRO A 20 1.26 0.87 -11.36
C PRO A 20 1.20 1.73 -10.10
N VAL A 21 2.13 1.57 -9.16
CA VAL A 21 2.19 2.37 -7.92
C VAL A 21 2.43 3.84 -8.22
N HIS A 22 3.39 4.15 -9.12
CA HIS A 22 3.64 5.54 -9.55
C HIS A 22 2.43 6.16 -10.25
N ARG A 23 1.66 5.39 -11.02
CA ARG A 23 0.41 5.88 -11.62
C ARG A 23 -0.65 6.19 -10.57
N ALA A 24 -0.81 5.31 -9.58
CA ALA A 24 -1.73 5.52 -8.46
C ALA A 24 -1.35 6.78 -7.64
N ALA A 25 -0.07 6.97 -7.37
CA ALA A 25 0.43 8.15 -6.66
C ALA A 25 0.17 9.45 -7.44
N ARG A 26 0.50 9.49 -8.74
CA ARG A 26 0.19 10.65 -9.59
C ARG A 26 -1.30 10.96 -9.65
N PHE A 27 -2.14 9.93 -9.70
CA PHE A 27 -3.59 10.11 -9.62
C PHE A 27 -4.01 10.72 -8.28
N ALA A 28 -3.46 10.23 -7.16
CA ALA A 28 -3.73 10.78 -5.83
C ALA A 28 -3.34 12.26 -5.73
N SER A 29 -2.17 12.65 -6.26
CA SER A 29 -1.74 14.06 -6.30
C SER A 29 -2.67 14.92 -7.14
N ALA A 30 -3.09 14.44 -8.31
CA ALA A 30 -4.05 15.16 -9.15
C ALA A 30 -5.42 15.31 -8.49
N ALA A 31 -5.88 14.27 -7.78
CA ALA A 31 -7.12 14.33 -7.01
C ALA A 31 -7.03 15.34 -5.86
N LYS A 32 -5.90 15.40 -5.15
CA LYS A 32 -5.65 16.42 -4.12
C LYS A 32 -5.75 17.83 -4.69
N ALA A 33 -5.06 18.11 -5.79
CA ALA A 33 -5.13 19.41 -6.44
C ALA A 33 -6.56 19.79 -6.84
N ALA A 34 -7.32 18.85 -7.42
CA ALA A 34 -8.71 19.09 -7.81
C ALA A 34 -9.64 19.37 -6.61
N PHE A 35 -9.44 18.68 -5.48
CA PHE A 35 -10.20 18.97 -4.25
C PHE A 35 -9.83 20.34 -3.65
N GLU A 36 -8.55 20.67 -3.63
CA GLU A 36 -8.07 21.95 -3.10
C GLU A 36 -8.54 23.14 -3.95
N ASP A 37 -8.51 23.01 -5.28
CA ASP A 37 -9.06 24.01 -6.20
C ASP A 37 -10.57 24.23 -6.00
N ALA A 38 -11.29 23.18 -5.57
CA ALA A 38 -12.70 23.26 -5.21
C ALA A 38 -12.95 23.78 -3.77
N GLY A 39 -11.90 24.17 -3.03
CA GLY A 39 -11.99 24.73 -1.68
C GLY A 39 -12.04 23.68 -0.56
N TYR A 40 -11.69 22.42 -0.84
CA TYR A 40 -11.57 21.35 0.15
C TYR A 40 -10.10 21.07 0.47
N GLU A 41 -9.70 21.32 1.72
CA GLU A 41 -8.38 20.89 2.20
C GLU A 41 -8.30 19.35 2.24
N VAL A 42 -7.19 18.80 1.74
CA VAL A 42 -6.90 17.37 1.78
C VAL A 42 -5.75 17.09 2.74
N GLN A 43 -6.03 16.31 3.78
CA GLN A 43 -5.05 16.07 4.85
C GLN A 43 -4.02 14.97 4.53
N SER A 44 -4.40 13.95 3.75
CA SER A 44 -3.49 12.86 3.42
C SER A 44 -3.83 12.16 2.10
N LEU A 45 -2.79 11.67 1.43
CA LEU A 45 -2.83 10.77 0.29
C LEU A 45 -2.41 9.38 0.74
N ARG A 46 -3.24 8.38 0.44
CA ARG A 46 -3.03 7.01 0.86
C ARG A 46 -3.10 6.06 -0.31
N LEU A 47 -2.36 4.97 -0.23
CA LEU A 47 -2.48 3.83 -1.11
C LEU A 47 -2.91 2.61 -0.30
N ALA A 48 -3.77 1.78 -0.87
CA ALA A 48 -4.12 0.49 -0.29
C ALA A 48 -4.01 -0.61 -1.35
N THR A 49 -3.42 -1.74 -0.97
CA THR A 49 -3.26 -2.90 -1.85
C THR A 49 -4.30 -3.98 -1.53
N GLN A 50 -4.30 -5.05 -2.32
CA GLN A 50 -5.06 -6.26 -1.99
C GLN A 50 -4.47 -6.96 -0.75
N PRO A 51 -5.16 -7.95 -0.14
CA PRO A 51 -4.60 -8.70 0.98
C PRO A 51 -3.19 -9.24 0.70
N ILE A 52 -2.29 -9.12 1.67
CA ILE A 52 -0.87 -9.44 1.50
C ILE A 52 -0.64 -10.90 1.09
N SER A 53 -1.51 -11.81 1.55
CA SER A 53 -1.55 -13.22 1.13
C SER A 53 -1.77 -13.39 -0.37
N ASP A 54 -2.55 -12.52 -1.01
CA ASP A 54 -2.82 -12.59 -2.45
C ASP A 54 -1.66 -12.06 -3.30
N ILE A 55 -0.82 -11.20 -2.70
CA ILE A 55 0.37 -10.65 -3.35
C ILE A 55 1.49 -11.70 -3.35
N LEU A 56 1.76 -12.30 -2.18
CA LEU A 56 2.81 -13.29 -2.00
C LEU A 56 2.41 -14.68 -2.53
N ARG A 57 1.12 -15.03 -2.52
CA ARG A 57 0.59 -16.33 -3.00
C ARG A 57 1.33 -17.51 -2.35
N ARG A 58 2.10 -18.27 -3.13
CA ARG A 58 2.90 -19.44 -2.69
C ARG A 58 4.33 -19.08 -2.30
N LYS A 59 4.66 -17.78 -2.17
CA LYS A 59 5.98 -17.30 -1.75
C LYS A 59 6.14 -17.38 -0.24
N ALA A 60 7.39 -17.30 0.22
CA ALA A 60 7.68 -17.44 1.63
C ALA A 60 7.18 -16.20 2.39
N PRO A 61 6.63 -16.36 3.61
CA PRO A 61 6.31 -15.22 4.48
C PRO A 61 7.50 -14.27 4.69
N ALA A 62 8.73 -14.81 4.70
CA ALA A 62 9.97 -14.05 4.81
C ALA A 62 10.22 -13.04 3.68
N ASP A 63 9.47 -13.13 2.58
CA ASP A 63 9.52 -12.16 1.47
C ASP A 63 8.68 -10.89 1.75
N ALA A 64 7.82 -10.91 2.78
CA ALA A 64 6.91 -9.81 3.07
C ALA A 64 7.61 -8.47 3.40
N PRO A 65 8.72 -8.43 4.18
CA PRO A 65 9.45 -7.19 4.43
C PRO A 65 10.07 -6.59 3.16
N ALA A 66 10.49 -7.42 2.20
CA ALA A 66 11.02 -6.94 0.93
C ALA A 66 9.92 -6.25 0.10
N LEU A 67 8.74 -6.85 0.01
CA LEU A 67 7.56 -6.24 -0.61
C LEU A 67 7.19 -4.90 0.06
N ALA A 68 7.22 -4.84 1.40
CA ALA A 68 6.91 -3.63 2.16
C ALA A 68 7.84 -2.46 1.79
N ARG A 69 9.16 -2.72 1.78
CA ARG A 69 10.18 -1.75 1.38
C ARG A 69 10.02 -1.28 -0.07
N GLU A 70 9.77 -2.21 -0.98
CA GLU A 70 9.55 -1.87 -2.40
C GLU A 70 8.32 -0.96 -2.57
N LEU A 71 7.24 -1.23 -1.83
CA LEU A 71 6.02 -0.44 -1.86
C LEU A 71 6.21 0.96 -1.26
N GLU A 72 6.86 1.05 -0.11
CA GLU A 72 7.16 2.34 0.52
C GLU A 72 8.00 3.22 -0.41
N ALA A 73 9.08 2.69 -0.97
CA ALA A 73 9.93 3.44 -1.89
C ALA A 73 9.15 3.92 -3.12
N ALA A 74 8.34 3.06 -3.72
CA ALA A 74 7.54 3.42 -4.89
C ALA A 74 6.42 4.44 -4.55
N ALA A 75 5.74 4.29 -3.41
CA ALA A 75 4.65 5.16 -3.00
C ALA A 75 5.15 6.54 -2.52
N GLY A 76 6.19 6.56 -1.69
CA GLY A 76 6.80 7.77 -1.14
C GLY A 76 7.39 8.67 -2.23
N SER A 77 7.99 8.09 -3.27
CA SER A 77 8.47 8.86 -4.43
C SER A 77 7.37 9.63 -5.17
N GLY A 78 6.10 9.26 -4.98
CA GLY A 78 4.94 9.89 -5.58
C GLY A 78 4.11 10.75 -4.62
N GLY A 79 4.60 11.04 -3.42
CA GLY A 79 3.92 11.92 -2.45
C GLY A 79 2.74 11.26 -1.74
N VAL A 80 2.70 9.94 -1.67
CA VAL A 80 1.75 9.20 -0.83
C VAL A 80 2.28 9.16 0.60
N ASP A 81 1.47 9.59 1.57
CA ASP A 81 1.87 9.67 2.98
C ASP A 81 1.88 8.30 3.67
N TYR A 82 1.03 7.38 3.21
CA TYR A 82 0.83 6.08 3.84
C TYR A 82 0.39 5.02 2.82
N CYS A 83 1.02 3.84 2.88
CA CYS A 83 0.63 2.68 2.08
C CYS A 83 0.19 1.51 2.98
N SER A 84 -1.03 1.01 2.77
CA SER A 84 -1.51 -0.21 3.39
C SER A 84 -1.16 -1.44 2.53
N LEU A 85 -0.39 -2.37 3.10
CA LEU A 85 -0.06 -3.69 2.54
C LEU A 85 -1.27 -4.65 2.42
N GLY A 86 -2.43 -4.22 2.93
CA GLY A 86 -3.63 -5.05 2.99
C GLY A 86 -3.63 -6.04 4.16
N PRO A 87 -4.79 -6.60 4.50
CA PRO A 87 -4.91 -7.50 5.64
C PRO A 87 -4.27 -8.86 5.39
N VAL A 88 -3.93 -9.57 6.47
CA VAL A 88 -3.72 -11.01 6.46
C VAL A 88 -5.09 -11.69 6.57
N LEU A 89 -5.47 -12.52 5.59
CA LEU A 89 -6.77 -13.20 5.60
C LEU A 89 -6.70 -14.48 6.46
N ALA A 90 -7.39 -14.48 7.59
CA ALA A 90 -7.47 -15.65 8.49
C ALA A 90 -8.17 -16.87 7.84
N SER A 91 -8.98 -16.65 6.80
CA SER A 91 -9.64 -17.73 6.04
C SER A 91 -8.72 -18.50 5.10
N GLY A 92 -7.45 -18.08 4.95
CA GLY A 92 -6.48 -18.70 4.03
C GLY A 92 -5.78 -19.96 4.55
N GLY A 93 -6.09 -20.43 5.77
CA GLY A 93 -5.42 -21.57 6.40
C GLY A 93 -4.10 -21.20 7.10
N GLU A 94 -3.38 -22.21 7.58
CA GLU A 94 -2.16 -22.04 8.39
C GLU A 94 -1.08 -21.21 7.69
N ASP A 95 -0.91 -21.41 6.38
CA ASP A 95 0.04 -20.66 5.54
C ASP A 95 -0.23 -19.15 5.59
N ALA A 96 -1.50 -18.72 5.56
CA ALA A 96 -1.84 -17.30 5.63
C ALA A 96 -1.58 -16.72 7.02
N THR A 97 -1.85 -17.48 8.09
CA THR A 97 -1.58 -17.01 9.47
C THR A 97 -0.10 -16.89 9.79
N SER A 98 0.79 -17.62 9.10
CA SER A 98 2.23 -17.47 9.26
C SER A 98 2.76 -16.06 8.93
N LEU A 99 2.05 -15.31 8.07
CA LEU A 99 2.36 -13.92 7.76
C LEU A 99 2.15 -12.98 8.95
N ILE A 100 1.31 -13.34 9.92
CA ILE A 100 1.12 -12.55 11.14
C ILE A 100 2.45 -12.45 11.90
N GLY A 101 3.22 -13.55 11.92
CA GLY A 101 4.54 -13.59 12.53
C GLY A 101 5.62 -12.80 11.78
N GLN A 102 5.29 -12.16 10.67
CA GLN A 102 6.19 -11.27 9.92
C GLN A 102 5.81 -9.79 10.06
N ILE A 103 4.70 -9.47 10.73
CA ILE A 103 4.27 -8.09 10.94
C ILE A 103 5.36 -7.23 11.63
N PRO A 104 6.03 -7.71 12.70
CA PRO A 104 7.10 -6.93 13.32
C PRO A 104 8.23 -6.58 12.34
N GLU A 105 8.66 -7.54 11.53
CA GLU A 105 9.75 -7.40 10.56
C GLU A 105 9.34 -6.49 9.39
N ILE A 106 8.08 -6.58 8.94
CA ILE A 106 7.51 -5.69 7.94
C ILE A 106 7.56 -4.24 8.44
N LEU A 107 7.07 -3.99 9.66
CA LEU A 107 7.02 -2.63 10.23
C LEU A 107 8.41 -2.09 10.58
N ALA A 108 9.35 -2.94 10.97
CA ALA A 108 10.72 -2.51 11.25
C ALA A 108 11.52 -2.19 9.97
N ALA A 109 11.05 -2.66 8.81
CA ALA A 109 11.73 -2.50 7.52
C ALA A 109 11.29 -1.25 6.74
N THR A 110 10.24 -0.55 7.20
CA THR A 110 9.63 0.64 6.56
C THR A 110 9.59 1.79 7.56
#